data_AF-A0AA39UIP2-F1
#
_entry.id   AF-A0AA39UIP2-F1
#
_cell.length_a   1.000
_cell.length_b   1.000
_cell.length_c   1.000
_cell.angle_alpha   90.00
_cell.angle_beta   90.00
_cell.angle_gamma   90.00
#
_symmetry.space_group_name_H-M   'P 1'
#
loop_
_entity.id
_entity.type
_entity.pdbx_description
1 polymer ?
#
loop_
_entity_poly.entity_id
_entity_poly.type
_entity_poly.pdbx_seq_one_letter_code
_entity_poly.pdbx_strand_id
1 'polypeptide(L)'
;TSDAFLDLFQHNLLDIGLDPYVYGTHSFRHGGCQWLSVHLRWGLCQICEWGGWSAEFTHLTIVKYLISWNDTPMSHRDQFFDFSRPPTVKCHSCG
;
A
#
# COMPACT_ATOMS: atom_id res chain seq x y z
N THR A 1 -4.05 23.21 -2.98
CA THR A 1 -3.81 22.19 -1.93
C THR A 1 -3.26 20.90 -2.51
N SER A 2 -3.77 20.40 -3.66
CA SER A 2 -3.17 19.26 -4.37
C SER A 2 -1.76 19.54 -4.90
N ASP A 3 -1.49 20.76 -5.39
CA ASP A 3 -0.20 21.10 -5.99
C ASP A 3 0.93 21.11 -4.95
N ALA A 4 0.71 21.75 -3.80
CA ALA A 4 1.67 21.75 -2.69
C ALA A 4 1.96 20.33 -2.15
N PHE A 5 0.96 19.44 -2.15
CA PHE A 5 1.17 18.03 -1.81
C PHE A 5 2.04 17.32 -2.86
N LEU A 6 1.73 17.52 -4.14
CA LEU A 6 2.49 16.92 -5.24
C LEU A 6 3.94 17.40 -5.22
N ASP A 7 4.18 18.68 -5.01
CA ASP A 7 5.54 19.23 -4.90
C ASP A 7 6.31 18.51 -3.78
N LEU A 8 5.76 18.43 -2.57
CA LEU A 8 6.39 17.73 -1.45
C LEU A 8 6.61 16.24 -1.74
N PHE A 9 5.63 15.59 -2.36
CA PHE A 9 5.74 14.18 -2.72
C PHE A 9 6.87 13.95 -3.74
N GLN A 10 7.00 14.81 -4.73
CA GLN A 10 8.09 14.75 -5.71
C GLN A 10 9.46 14.96 -5.07
N HIS A 11 9.59 15.88 -4.13
CA HIS A 11 10.84 16.06 -3.36
C HIS A 11 11.19 14.79 -2.57
N ASN A 12 10.22 14.19 -1.87
CA ASN A 12 10.45 12.93 -1.14
C ASN A 12 10.87 11.78 -2.07
N LEU A 13 10.35 11.72 -3.30
CA LEU A 13 10.74 10.72 -4.29
C LEU A 13 12.20 10.92 -4.74
N LEU A 14 12.62 12.17 -4.94
CA LEU A 14 14.00 12.50 -5.26
C LEU A 14 14.95 12.11 -4.12
N ASP A 15 14.55 12.30 -2.86
CA ASP A 15 15.36 11.93 -1.69
C ASP A 15 15.64 10.41 -1.62
N ILE A 16 14.75 9.58 -2.18
CA ILE A 16 14.92 8.12 -2.28
C ILE A 16 15.42 7.66 -3.66
N GLY A 17 15.80 8.59 -4.54
CA GLY A 17 16.39 8.28 -5.85
C GLY A 17 15.40 7.77 -6.90
N LEU A 18 14.11 8.06 -6.76
CA LEU A 18 13.09 7.74 -7.77
C LEU A 18 12.81 8.95 -8.67
N ASP A 19 12.50 8.69 -9.94
CA ASP A 19 12.04 9.73 -10.88
C ASP A 19 10.65 10.23 -10.43
N PRO A 20 10.49 11.49 -10.01
CA PRO A 20 9.22 12.00 -9.51
C PRO A 20 8.13 12.13 -10.58
N TYR A 21 8.49 12.26 -11.86
CA TYR A 21 7.52 12.59 -12.92
C TYR A 21 6.62 11.43 -13.33
N VAL A 22 7.02 10.19 -13.02
CA VAL A 22 6.20 8.99 -13.28
C VAL A 22 5.21 8.70 -12.16
N TYR A 23 5.25 9.46 -11.04
CA TYR A 23 4.39 9.26 -9.88
C TYR A 23 3.50 10.48 -9.63
N GLY A 24 2.20 10.23 -9.44
CA GLY A 24 1.22 11.24 -9.09
C GLY A 24 0.50 10.94 -7.78
N THR A 25 -0.52 11.74 -7.48
CA THR A 25 -1.40 11.53 -6.30
C THR A 25 -2.05 10.14 -6.30
N HIS A 26 -2.35 9.61 -7.48
CA HIS A 26 -2.88 8.25 -7.62
C HIS A 26 -1.86 7.20 -7.20
N SER A 27 -0.60 7.36 -7.62
CA SER A 27 0.50 6.47 -7.25
C SER A 27 0.76 6.49 -5.74
N PHE A 28 0.70 7.67 -5.11
CA PHE A 28 0.80 7.79 -3.65
C PHE A 28 -0.30 7.00 -2.94
N ARG A 29 -1.57 7.17 -3.36
CA ARG A 29 -2.69 6.41 -2.78
C ARG A 29 -2.55 4.91 -3.00
N HIS A 30 -2.08 4.50 -4.18
CA HIS A 30 -1.87 3.09 -4.55
C HIS A 30 -0.79 2.45 -3.68
N GLY A 31 0.43 2.97 -3.72
CA GLY A 31 1.53 2.49 -2.89
C GLY A 31 1.24 2.59 -1.39
N GLY A 32 0.55 3.66 -0.96
CA GLY A 32 0.10 3.82 0.42
C GLY A 32 -0.85 2.70 0.87
N CYS A 33 -1.88 2.37 0.08
CA CYS A 33 -2.80 1.27 0.41
C CYS A 33 -2.08 -0.07 0.52
N GLN A 34 -1.19 -0.34 -0.43
CA GLN A 34 -0.39 -1.57 -0.43
C GLN A 34 0.49 -1.64 0.82
N TRP A 35 1.21 -0.57 1.15
CA TRP A 35 2.05 -0.50 2.35
C TRP A 35 1.24 -0.73 3.64
N LEU A 36 0.10 -0.05 3.79
CA LEU A 36 -0.78 -0.19 4.96
C LEU A 36 -1.31 -1.62 5.11
N SER A 37 -1.68 -2.27 4.00
CA SER A 37 -2.19 -3.65 4.01
C SER A 37 -1.07 -4.67 4.28
N VAL A 38 0.06 -4.53 3.60
CA VAL A 38 1.11 -5.53 3.56
C VAL A 38 2.02 -5.44 4.78
N HIS A 39 2.48 -4.24 5.12
CA HIS A 39 3.48 -4.03 6.17
C HIS A 39 2.83 -3.71 7.51
N LEU A 40 1.86 -2.79 7.53
CA LEU A 40 1.15 -2.46 8.77
C LEU A 40 0.02 -3.44 9.13
N ARG A 41 -0.38 -4.32 8.21
CA ARG A 41 -1.45 -5.30 8.40
C ARG A 41 -2.79 -4.67 8.79
N TRP A 42 -3.06 -3.46 8.30
CA TRP A 42 -4.33 -2.79 8.54
C TRP A 42 -5.47 -3.56 7.85
N GLY A 43 -6.62 -3.62 8.53
CA GLY A 43 -7.83 -4.20 7.97
C GLY A 43 -8.40 -3.32 6.85
N LEU A 44 -9.17 -3.92 5.94
CA LEU A 44 -9.76 -3.20 4.79
C LEU A 44 -10.58 -1.97 5.22
N CYS A 45 -11.35 -2.06 6.31
CA CYS A 45 -12.13 -0.93 6.82
C CYS A 45 -11.25 0.26 7.22
N GLN A 46 -10.11 0.01 7.89
CA GLN A 46 -9.18 1.07 8.29
C GLN A 46 -8.52 1.74 7.09
N ILE A 47 -8.21 0.95 6.05
CA ILE A 47 -7.64 1.47 4.80
C ILE A 47 -8.70 2.26 4.03
N CYS A 48 -9.96 1.82 4.00
CA CYS A 48 -11.06 2.59 3.42
C CYS A 48 -11.23 3.94 4.12
N GLU A 49 -11.21 3.96 5.45
CA GLU A 49 -11.30 5.20 6.24
C GLU A 49 -10.13 6.15 5.92
N TRP A 50 -8.89 5.65 5.88
CA TRP A 50 -7.72 6.43 5.49
C TRP A 50 -7.80 6.97 4.05
N GLY A 51 -8.29 6.15 3.11
CA GLY A 51 -8.44 6.51 1.70
C GLY A 51 -9.64 7.42 1.39
N GLY A 52 -10.53 7.64 2.36
CA GLY A 52 -11.81 8.32 2.17
C GLY A 52 -12.77 7.55 1.27
N TRP A 53 -12.76 6.22 1.33
CA TRP A 53 -13.63 5.33 0.58
C TRP A 53 -14.72 4.73 1.45
N SER A 54 -15.82 4.34 0.81
CA SER A 54 -16.86 3.58 1.48
C SER A 54 -16.32 2.23 1.94
N ALA A 55 -16.69 1.82 3.16
CA ALA A 55 -16.47 0.46 3.66
C ALA A 55 -17.55 -0.52 3.17
N GLU A 56 -18.57 -0.04 2.45
CA GLU A 56 -19.60 -0.88 1.87
C GLU A 56 -19.04 -1.72 0.72
N PHE A 57 -19.33 -3.03 0.76
CA PHE A 57 -18.77 -4.02 -0.17
C PHE A 57 -19.18 -3.79 -1.64
N THR A 58 -20.22 -2.98 -1.89
CA THR A 58 -20.65 -2.57 -3.23
C THR A 58 -19.59 -1.74 -3.97
N HIS A 59 -18.64 -1.13 -3.24
CA HIS A 59 -17.60 -0.29 -3.80
C HIS A 59 -16.23 -0.96 -3.78
N LEU A 60 -15.90 -1.69 -4.86
CA LEU A 60 -14.62 -2.38 -5.03
C LEU A 60 -13.44 -1.44 -5.41
N THR A 61 -13.56 -0.14 -5.18
CA THR A 61 -12.52 0.84 -5.50
C THR A 61 -11.20 0.47 -4.82
N ILE A 62 -11.24 0.07 -3.54
CA ILE A 62 -10.07 -0.34 -2.78
C ILE A 62 -9.31 -1.52 -3.42
N VAL A 63 -10.02 -2.46 -4.07
CA VAL A 63 -9.39 -3.64 -4.69
C VAL A 63 -8.42 -3.21 -5.80
N LYS A 64 -8.79 -2.17 -6.58
CA LYS A 64 -7.92 -1.61 -7.62
C LYS A 64 -6.63 -0.99 -7.06
N TYR A 65 -6.66 -0.55 -5.80
CA TYR A 65 -5.50 0.03 -5.09
C TYR A 65 -4.67 -1.02 -4.34
N LEU A 66 -5.25 -2.18 -4.02
CA LEU A 66 -4.55 -3.27 -3.34
C LEU A 66 -3.86 -4.23 -4.29
N ILE A 67 -4.42 -4.43 -5.49
CA ILE A 67 -3.89 -5.36 -6.48
C ILE A 67 -3.22 -4.56 -7.61
N SER A 68 -1.89 -4.59 -7.66
CA SER A 68 -1.09 -4.08 -8.76
C SER A 68 -0.57 -5.21 -9.64
N TRP A 69 -0.38 -4.92 -10.93
CA TRP A 69 0.25 -5.86 -11.84
C TRP A 69 1.72 -6.15 -11.48
N ASN A 70 2.36 -5.25 -10.73
CA ASN A 70 3.76 -5.36 -10.32
C ASN A 70 3.91 -5.88 -8.87
N ASP A 71 2.83 -6.39 -8.26
CA ASP A 71 2.90 -6.93 -6.92
C ASP A 71 3.75 -8.20 -6.89
N THR A 72 4.82 -8.17 -6.09
CA THR A 72 5.64 -9.34 -5.87
C THR A 72 4.98 -10.21 -4.79
N PRO A 73 4.65 -11.49 -5.06
CA PRO A 73 4.04 -12.35 -4.07
C PRO A 73 4.95 -12.50 -2.85
N MET A 74 4.47 -12.09 -1.67
CA MET A 74 5.24 -12.24 -0.43
C MET A 74 5.43 -13.70 0.00
N SER A 75 4.60 -14.61 -0.52
CA SER A 75 4.66 -16.04 -0.20
C SER A 75 4.11 -16.83 -1.36
N HIS A 76 4.66 -18.04 -1.54
CA HIS A 76 4.14 -18.98 -2.52
C HIS A 76 2.80 -19.54 -2.03
N ARG A 77 1.90 -19.87 -2.96
CA ARG A 77 0.50 -20.23 -2.67
C ARG A 77 0.37 -21.47 -1.78
N ASP A 78 1.28 -22.42 -1.92
CA ASP A 78 1.34 -23.65 -1.11
C ASP A 78 1.61 -23.38 0.38
N GLN A 79 2.18 -22.23 0.72
CA GLN A 79 2.47 -21.84 2.10
C GLN A 79 1.31 -21.13 2.81
N PHE A 80 0.19 -20.84 2.13
CA PHE A 80 -0.91 -20.06 2.72
C PHE A 80 -1.58 -20.74 3.91
N PHE A 81 -1.55 -22.08 3.96
CA PHE A 81 -2.11 -22.89 5.04
C PHE A 81 -1.03 -23.60 5.86
N ASP A 82 0.24 -23.20 5.72
CA ASP A 82 1.30 -23.71 6.59
C ASP A 82 1.24 -23.02 7.95
N PHE A 83 0.45 -23.61 8.86
CA PHE A 83 0.33 -23.15 10.25
C PHE A 83 1.58 -23.45 11.10
N SER A 84 2.54 -24.21 10.58
CA SER A 84 3.82 -24.47 11.24
C SER A 84 4.85 -23.38 10.96
N ARG A 85 4.56 -22.47 10.02
CA ARG A 85 5.44 -21.35 9.68
C ARG A 85 5.63 -20.44 10.89
N PRO A 86 6.88 -20.00 11.17
CA PRO A 86 7.10 -19.02 12.22
C PRO A 86 6.29 -17.75 11.92
N PRO A 87 5.69 -17.11 12.96
CA PRO A 87 4.95 -15.88 12.77
C PRO A 87 5.82 -14.85 12.06
N THR A 88 5.25 -14.14 11.10
CA THR A 88 5.95 -13.04 10.44
C THR A 88 6.15 -11.94 11.48
N VAL A 89 7.35 -11.83 12.00
CA VAL A 89 7.70 -10.81 12.99
C VAL A 89 7.77 -9.47 12.26
N LYS A 90 7.15 -8.43 12.82
CA LYS A 90 7.34 -7.06 12.33
C LYS A 90 8.83 -6.76 12.24
N CYS A 91 9.25 -6.13 11.16
CA CYS A 91 10.60 -5.63 11.07
C CYS A 91 10.78 -4.53 12.12
N HIS A 92 11.72 -4.71 13.04
CA HIS A 92 11.97 -3.73 14.11
C HIS A 92 12.44 -2.37 13.56
N SER A 93 12.91 -2.32 12.31
CA SER A 93 13.42 -1.12 11.67
C SER A 93 12.43 -0.41 10.74
N CYS A 94 11.47 -1.13 10.13
CA CYS A 94 10.53 -0.52 9.17
C CYS A 94 9.05 -0.88 9.39
N GLY A 95 8.73 -1.71 10.39
CA GLY A 95 7.37 -2.14 10.68
C GLY A 95 6.94 -3.31 9.81
#